data_AF-A0A933RPI4-F1
#
_entry.id   AF-A0A933RPI4-F1
#
_cell.length_a   1.000
_cell.length_b   1.000
_cell.length_c   1.000
_cell.angle_alpha   90.00
_cell.angle_beta   90.00
_cell.angle_gamma   90.00
#
_symmetry.space_group_name_H-M   'P 1'
#
loop_
_entity.id
_entity.type
_entity.pdbx_description
1 polymer ?
#
loop_
_entity_poly.entity_id
_entity_poly.type
_entity_poly.pdbx_seq_one_letter_code
_entity_poly.pdbx_strand_id
1 'polypeptide(L)'
;MNRILVIHRGSLGDFLLLLPTLHALKDRLAGVRVEILGRLEIAGLACPGVADSIASVERAEFVPIFEQDVGLSEARTSYFSSFDAVLAYVLDPNRTLERNLLRLGIGNVIVRPPFPPAATRIHVSEYLLDTIAPLFRDADKRQPMEKRPPRFLAFNEDEMRWAESFLRLKSPRSLFAKEGIERPARSMKRPSRDSVSANLFAGATRKESEKIVRTNSHLQNPTPTRQLRDSPTEGMLPEGGPVIAIHPGSGNEKKCWPVERYEALARRVLGDINCSLLLVLGPADERLTERTTNLGRELNATIAQSLSLRRLAAVLSKCAAYVGNDSGISHMAAAAGTPTLAIFGPTDSTVWAPKGENAWIVRSDIECSPCEREKMRQCVERKCLTAIDVNEVTEAVKRLLRTP
;
A
#
# COMPACT_ATOMS: atom_id res chain seq x y z
N MET A 1 1.75 -3.67 -30.62
CA MET A 1 2.25 -2.74 -29.58
C MET A 1 3.24 -3.53 -28.77
N ASN A 2 4.51 -3.16 -28.85
CA ASN A 2 5.64 -3.93 -28.34
C ASN A 2 6.22 -3.29 -27.08
N ARG A 3 6.22 -1.94 -26.99
CA ARG A 3 6.77 -1.20 -25.85
C ARG A 3 5.83 -0.10 -25.39
N ILE A 4 5.52 -0.08 -24.10
CA ILE A 4 4.72 0.95 -23.44
C ILE A 4 5.57 1.62 -22.36
N LEU A 5 5.57 2.95 -22.35
CA LEU A 5 6.10 3.73 -21.25
C LEU A 5 4.97 4.13 -20.30
N VAL A 6 5.14 3.88 -19.01
CA VAL A 6 4.24 4.35 -17.95
C VAL A 6 4.95 5.39 -17.10
N ILE A 7 4.46 6.62 -17.08
CA ILE A 7 5.01 7.72 -16.28
C ILE A 7 4.17 7.86 -15.01
N HIS A 8 4.78 7.69 -13.84
CA HIS A 8 4.11 7.86 -12.56
C HIS A 8 5.05 8.48 -11.52
N ARG A 9 4.63 9.61 -10.93
CA ARG A 9 5.41 10.35 -9.92
C ARG A 9 4.78 10.35 -8.52
N GLY A 10 3.60 9.74 -8.38
CA GLY A 10 2.83 9.71 -7.13
C GLY A 10 3.51 8.97 -5.98
N SER A 11 2.87 9.00 -4.82
CA SER A 11 3.34 8.33 -3.61
C SER A 11 3.31 6.81 -3.75
N LEU A 12 3.84 6.10 -2.75
CA LEU A 12 3.81 4.64 -2.70
C LEU A 12 2.37 4.08 -2.85
N GLY A 13 1.40 4.64 -2.14
CA GLY A 13 0.01 4.20 -2.21
C GLY A 13 -0.59 4.41 -3.61
N ASP A 14 -0.37 5.59 -4.19
CA ASP A 14 -0.86 5.92 -5.54
C ASP A 14 -0.28 4.96 -6.59
N PHE A 15 1.01 4.65 -6.49
CA PHE A 15 1.67 3.71 -7.39
C PHE A 15 1.12 2.28 -7.24
N LEU A 16 0.90 1.82 -6.02
CA LEU A 16 0.36 0.48 -5.78
C LEU A 16 -1.07 0.33 -6.30
N LEU A 17 -1.85 1.41 -6.31
CA LEU A 17 -3.18 1.45 -6.93
C LEU A 17 -3.14 1.37 -8.46
N LEU A 18 -2.00 1.59 -9.10
CA LEU A 18 -1.77 1.43 -10.54
C LEU A 18 -1.44 -0.02 -10.94
N LEU A 19 -1.04 -0.89 -10.00
CA LEU A 19 -0.64 -2.27 -10.33
C LEU A 19 -1.72 -3.10 -11.06
N PRO A 20 -3.03 -2.97 -10.77
CA PRO A 20 -4.07 -3.64 -11.55
C PRO A 20 -4.06 -3.23 -13.03
N THR A 21 -3.83 -1.94 -13.32
CA THR A 21 -3.68 -1.42 -14.68
C THR A 21 -2.46 -2.01 -15.38
N LEU A 22 -1.32 -2.11 -14.68
CA LEU A 22 -0.11 -2.73 -15.25
C LEU A 22 -0.31 -4.23 -15.55
N HIS A 23 -1.01 -4.95 -14.66
CA HIS A 23 -1.36 -6.35 -14.92
C HIS A 23 -2.26 -6.48 -16.14
N ALA A 24 -3.29 -5.64 -16.25
CA ALA A 24 -4.19 -5.67 -17.40
C ALA A 24 -3.44 -5.41 -18.73
N LEU A 25 -2.40 -4.56 -18.73
CA LEU A 25 -1.54 -4.38 -19.90
C LEU A 25 -0.79 -5.68 -20.25
N LYS A 26 -0.13 -6.32 -19.27
CA LYS A 26 0.64 -7.56 -19.51
C LYS A 26 -0.25 -8.75 -19.90
N ASP A 27 -1.46 -8.81 -19.34
CA ASP A 27 -2.45 -9.87 -19.57
C ASP A 27 -3.06 -9.77 -20.96
N ARG A 28 -3.49 -8.56 -21.38
CA ARG A 28 -4.23 -8.35 -22.63
C ARG A 28 -3.35 -8.04 -23.84
N LEU A 29 -2.12 -7.57 -23.63
CA LEU A 29 -1.18 -7.28 -24.70
C LEU A 29 -0.02 -8.27 -24.64
N ALA A 30 -0.23 -9.43 -25.26
CA ALA A 30 0.76 -10.51 -25.29
C ALA A 30 2.14 -10.02 -25.80
N GLY A 31 3.18 -10.28 -25.01
CA GLY A 31 4.57 -9.91 -25.34
C GLY A 31 4.91 -8.43 -25.17
N VAL A 32 3.99 -7.60 -24.66
CA VAL A 32 4.30 -6.18 -24.41
C VAL A 32 5.39 -6.03 -23.36
N ARG A 33 6.33 -5.13 -23.61
CA ARG A 33 7.30 -4.66 -22.64
C ARG A 33 6.82 -3.35 -22.01
N VAL A 34 6.77 -3.30 -20.70
CA VAL A 34 6.37 -2.13 -19.93
C VAL A 34 7.60 -1.54 -19.25
N GLU A 35 7.90 -0.29 -19.56
CA GLU A 35 8.91 0.50 -18.85
C GLU A 35 8.20 1.51 -17.96
N ILE A 36 8.67 1.67 -16.72
CA ILE A 36 8.12 2.68 -15.80
C ILE A 36 9.13 3.82 -15.62
N LEU A 37 8.73 5.04 -15.98
CA LEU A 37 9.43 6.27 -15.64
C LEU A 37 8.87 6.85 -14.35
N GLY A 38 9.61 6.71 -13.25
CA GLY A 38 9.12 7.09 -11.92
C GLY A 38 10.22 7.20 -10.87
N ARG A 39 9.83 7.21 -9.59
CA ARG A 39 10.79 7.14 -8.47
C ARG A 39 11.31 5.72 -8.35
N LEU A 40 12.62 5.51 -8.48
CA LEU A 40 13.23 4.18 -8.59
C LEU A 40 12.83 3.23 -7.45
N GLU A 41 12.83 3.70 -6.21
CA GLU A 41 12.49 2.88 -5.04
C GLU A 41 11.04 2.36 -5.08
N ILE A 42 10.11 3.17 -5.59
CA ILE A 42 8.68 2.83 -5.68
C ILE A 42 8.43 2.01 -6.95
N ALA A 43 8.92 2.49 -8.11
CA ALA A 43 8.75 1.84 -9.40
C ALA A 43 9.37 0.43 -9.41
N GLY A 44 10.49 0.24 -8.69
CA GLY A 44 11.15 -1.04 -8.54
C GLY A 44 10.26 -2.13 -7.91
N LEU A 45 9.20 -1.78 -7.18
CA LEU A 45 8.24 -2.76 -6.67
C LEU A 45 7.57 -3.57 -7.79
N ALA A 46 7.40 -2.98 -8.98
CA ALA A 46 6.80 -3.65 -10.13
C ALA A 46 7.71 -4.69 -10.82
N CYS A 47 9.00 -4.75 -10.44
CA CYS A 47 9.99 -5.66 -11.02
C CYS A 47 10.46 -6.70 -10.00
N PRO A 48 10.54 -8.01 -10.35
CA PRO A 48 10.06 -8.58 -11.60
C PRO A 48 8.52 -8.67 -11.61
N GLY A 49 7.94 -8.91 -12.77
CA GLY A 49 6.51 -9.23 -12.89
C GLY A 49 5.79 -8.32 -13.87
N VAL A 50 5.49 -7.09 -13.46
CA VAL A 50 4.59 -6.22 -14.25
C VAL A 50 5.25 -5.03 -14.92
N ALA A 51 6.52 -4.80 -14.60
CA ALA A 51 7.40 -3.97 -15.40
C ALA A 51 8.65 -4.76 -15.82
N ASP A 52 9.09 -4.51 -17.04
CA ASP A 52 10.29 -5.11 -17.64
C ASP A 52 11.53 -4.24 -17.39
N SER A 53 11.35 -2.92 -17.22
CA SER A 53 12.40 -1.96 -16.90
C SER A 53 11.86 -0.77 -16.12
N ILE A 54 12.76 -0.07 -15.40
CA ILE A 54 12.46 1.18 -14.71
C ILE A 54 13.49 2.25 -15.06
N ALA A 55 13.04 3.50 -15.15
CA ALA A 55 13.88 4.68 -15.33
C ALA A 55 13.53 5.74 -14.29
N SER A 56 14.53 6.52 -13.87
CA SER A 56 14.30 7.60 -12.91
C SER A 56 13.69 8.81 -13.61
N VAL A 57 12.57 9.29 -13.09
CA VAL A 57 11.95 10.55 -13.53
C VAL A 57 12.76 11.79 -13.17
N GLU A 58 13.77 11.64 -12.31
CA GLU A 58 14.63 12.73 -11.83
C GLU A 58 15.86 12.96 -12.70
N ARG A 59 16.04 12.17 -13.77
CA ARG A 59 17.14 12.42 -14.71
C ARG A 59 16.93 13.78 -15.38
N ALA A 60 17.97 14.61 -15.35
CA ALA A 60 17.95 15.94 -15.99
C ALA A 60 17.54 15.87 -17.47
N GLU A 61 17.86 14.76 -18.14
CA GLU A 61 17.47 14.49 -19.51
C GLU A 61 15.96 14.45 -19.74
N PHE A 62 15.12 14.26 -18.71
CA PHE A 62 13.67 14.18 -18.86
C PHE A 62 12.91 15.44 -18.38
N VAL A 63 13.57 16.40 -17.74
CA VAL A 63 12.93 17.65 -17.27
C VAL A 63 12.28 18.45 -18.42
N PRO A 64 12.94 18.64 -19.59
CA PRO A 64 12.39 19.48 -20.66
C PRO A 64 11.07 19.00 -21.26
N ILE A 65 10.71 17.72 -21.11
CA ILE A 65 9.43 17.22 -21.66
C ILE A 65 8.21 17.76 -20.91
N PHE A 66 8.42 18.25 -19.68
CA PHE A 66 7.38 18.88 -18.86
C PHE A 66 7.35 20.42 -19.03
N GLU A 67 8.29 21.00 -19.78
CA GLU A 67 8.42 22.45 -19.97
C GLU A 67 7.77 22.90 -21.28
N GLN A 68 7.29 24.16 -21.30
CA GLN A 68 6.68 24.76 -22.49
C GLN A 68 7.77 25.26 -23.44
N ASP A 69 7.58 25.01 -24.74
CA ASP A 69 8.36 25.58 -25.84
C ASP A 69 9.87 25.29 -25.81
N VAL A 70 10.29 24.21 -25.15
CA VAL A 70 11.68 23.74 -25.15
C VAL A 70 11.92 22.72 -26.26
N GLY A 71 13.01 22.92 -27.02
CA GLY A 71 13.48 21.94 -27.99
C GLY A 71 13.89 20.62 -27.34
N LEU A 72 13.37 19.50 -27.83
CA LEU A 72 13.78 18.18 -27.37
C LEU A 72 15.10 17.79 -28.06
N SER A 73 16.09 17.35 -27.27
CA SER A 73 17.37 16.89 -27.83
C SER A 73 17.16 15.58 -28.58
N GLU A 74 18.09 15.26 -29.47
CA GLU A 74 18.05 14.02 -30.25
C GLU A 74 17.96 12.76 -29.37
N ALA A 75 18.72 12.71 -28.27
CA ALA A 75 18.68 11.59 -27.31
C ALA A 75 17.30 11.43 -26.64
N ARG A 76 16.63 12.53 -26.27
CA ARG A 76 15.26 12.49 -25.71
C ARG A 76 14.26 12.01 -26.75
N THR A 77 14.34 12.57 -27.95
CA THR A 77 13.50 12.22 -29.08
C THR A 77 13.61 10.73 -29.35
N SER A 78 14.83 10.19 -29.42
CA SER A 78 15.09 8.76 -29.63
C SER A 78 14.52 7.87 -28.51
N TYR A 79 14.68 8.28 -27.25
CA TYR A 79 14.13 7.53 -26.12
C TYR A 79 12.61 7.42 -26.18
N PHE A 80 11.89 8.55 -26.27
CA PHE A 80 10.43 8.57 -26.22
C PHE A 80 9.79 8.03 -27.51
N SER A 81 10.38 8.26 -28.68
CA SER A 81 9.87 7.70 -29.95
C SER A 81 10.04 6.19 -30.06
N SER A 82 10.86 5.57 -29.18
CA SER A 82 11.04 4.13 -29.12
C SER A 82 9.87 3.36 -28.47
N PHE A 83 8.84 4.07 -28.00
CA PHE A 83 7.63 3.51 -27.39
C PHE A 83 6.43 3.64 -28.32
N ASP A 84 5.63 2.57 -28.42
CA ASP A 84 4.40 2.55 -29.23
C ASP A 84 3.24 3.27 -28.53
N ALA A 85 3.31 3.37 -27.20
CA ALA A 85 2.35 4.09 -26.38
C ALA A 85 3.02 4.69 -25.13
N VAL A 86 2.51 5.82 -24.67
CA VAL A 86 2.90 6.47 -23.41
C VAL A 86 1.66 6.73 -22.56
N LEU A 87 1.66 6.19 -21.34
CA LEU A 87 0.63 6.38 -20.33
C LEU A 87 1.20 7.23 -19.20
N ALA A 88 0.77 8.47 -19.06
CA ALA A 88 1.27 9.38 -18.05
C ALA A 88 0.18 9.72 -17.03
N TYR A 89 0.41 9.32 -15.77
CA TYR A 89 -0.47 9.60 -14.64
C TYR A 89 0.08 10.77 -13.84
N VAL A 90 -0.16 11.98 -14.36
CA VAL A 90 0.35 13.25 -13.83
C VAL A 90 -0.70 14.34 -13.98
N LEU A 91 -0.61 15.39 -13.15
CA LEU A 91 -1.39 16.60 -13.38
C LEU A 91 -0.75 17.39 -14.53
N ASP A 92 -1.49 17.54 -15.63
CA ASP A 92 -1.04 18.29 -16.82
C ASP A 92 -2.11 19.31 -17.25
N PRO A 93 -2.38 20.34 -16.41
CA PRO A 93 -3.48 21.28 -16.66
C PRO A 93 -3.33 22.05 -17.98
N ASN A 94 -2.08 22.25 -18.43
CA ASN A 94 -1.76 22.97 -19.66
C ASN A 94 -1.52 22.04 -20.86
N ARG A 95 -1.76 20.73 -20.70
CA ARG A 95 -1.50 19.70 -21.72
C ARG A 95 -0.09 19.79 -22.32
N THR A 96 0.89 20.20 -21.52
CA THR A 96 2.26 20.45 -21.97
C THR A 96 2.94 19.12 -22.29
N LEU A 97 2.87 18.17 -21.36
CA LEU A 97 3.45 16.85 -21.53
C LEU A 97 2.80 16.13 -22.71
N GLU A 98 1.46 16.17 -22.77
CA GLU A 98 0.71 15.51 -23.86
C GLU A 98 1.11 16.06 -25.23
N ARG A 99 1.16 17.40 -25.39
CA ARG A 99 1.58 18.03 -26.66
C ARG A 99 3.02 17.66 -27.04
N ASN A 100 3.94 17.66 -26.07
CA ASN A 100 5.34 17.33 -26.32
C ASN A 100 5.50 15.86 -26.75
N LEU A 101 4.80 14.92 -26.11
CA LEU A 101 4.81 13.51 -26.50
C LEU A 101 4.20 13.27 -27.89
N LEU A 102 3.11 13.97 -28.24
CA LEU A 102 2.50 13.87 -29.56
C LEU A 102 3.42 14.41 -30.67
N ARG A 103 4.16 15.50 -30.40
CA ARG A 103 5.16 16.06 -31.35
C ARG A 103 6.30 15.09 -31.67
N LEU A 104 6.54 14.08 -30.82
CA LEU A 104 7.55 13.05 -31.02
C LEU A 104 7.05 11.89 -31.92
N GLY A 105 5.83 11.98 -32.46
CA GLY A 105 5.26 10.97 -33.36
C GLY A 105 4.72 9.72 -32.67
N ILE A 106 4.53 9.77 -31.34
CA ILE A 106 4.00 8.64 -30.57
C ILE A 106 2.51 8.49 -30.88
N GLY A 107 2.12 7.35 -31.45
CA GLY A 107 0.75 7.12 -31.94
C GLY A 107 -0.32 7.03 -30.84
N ASN A 108 0.05 6.61 -29.63
CA ASN A 108 -0.87 6.48 -28.49
C ASN A 108 -0.33 7.21 -27.26
N VAL A 109 -0.86 8.40 -27.00
CA VAL A 109 -0.51 9.19 -25.81
C VAL A 109 -1.75 9.35 -24.92
N ILE A 110 -1.66 8.86 -23.69
CA ILE A 110 -2.73 8.97 -22.69
C ILE A 110 -2.15 9.70 -21.48
N VAL A 111 -2.48 10.99 -21.34
CA VAL A 111 -2.14 11.78 -20.15
C VAL A 111 -3.39 11.98 -19.31
N ARG A 112 -3.37 11.52 -18.06
CA ARG A 112 -4.51 11.59 -17.14
C ARG A 112 -4.05 11.96 -15.73
N PRO A 113 -4.88 12.66 -14.95
CA PRO A 113 -4.65 12.81 -13.52
C PRO A 113 -4.48 11.43 -12.86
N PRO A 114 -3.61 11.30 -11.82
CA PRO A 114 -3.37 10.02 -11.15
C PRO A 114 -4.53 9.59 -10.22
N PHE A 115 -5.57 10.42 -10.11
CA PHE A 115 -6.77 10.17 -9.31
C PHE A 115 -8.00 10.65 -10.07
N PRO A 116 -9.18 10.06 -9.82
CA PRO A 116 -10.40 10.45 -10.49
C PRO A 116 -10.81 11.90 -10.13
N PRO A 117 -11.64 12.56 -10.96
CA PRO A 117 -12.19 13.87 -10.62
C PRO A 117 -12.92 13.84 -9.27
N ALA A 118 -12.76 14.89 -8.47
CA ALA A 118 -13.28 14.94 -7.10
C ALA A 118 -14.82 14.75 -6.99
N ALA A 119 -15.57 15.05 -8.05
CA ALA A 119 -17.02 14.86 -8.11
C ALA A 119 -17.43 13.39 -8.33
N THR A 120 -16.49 12.51 -8.69
CA THR A 120 -16.77 11.10 -8.97
C THR A 120 -16.40 10.24 -7.77
N ARG A 121 -17.22 9.22 -7.50
CA ARG A 121 -17.02 8.28 -6.39
C ARG A 121 -16.55 6.92 -6.90
N ILE A 122 -15.56 6.95 -7.78
CA ILE A 122 -14.96 5.77 -8.42
C ILE A 122 -13.67 5.43 -7.68
N HIS A 123 -13.40 4.14 -7.51
CA HIS A 123 -12.14 3.70 -6.92
C HIS A 123 -10.96 4.07 -7.83
N VAL A 124 -9.84 4.54 -7.26
CA VAL A 124 -8.67 4.99 -8.06
C VAL A 124 -8.20 3.91 -9.04
N SER A 125 -8.00 2.67 -8.57
CA SER A 125 -7.61 1.56 -9.47
C SER A 125 -8.59 1.27 -10.60
N GLU A 126 -9.90 1.46 -10.40
CA GLU A 126 -10.90 1.26 -11.45
C GLU A 126 -10.82 2.40 -12.47
N TYR A 127 -10.74 3.63 -11.98
CA TYR A 127 -10.49 4.79 -12.83
C TYR A 127 -9.22 4.64 -13.68
N LEU A 128 -8.10 4.23 -13.08
CA LEU A 128 -6.84 4.03 -13.80
C LEU A 128 -6.94 2.87 -14.81
N LEU A 129 -7.65 1.79 -14.48
CA LEU A 129 -7.89 0.68 -15.41
C LEU A 129 -8.74 1.12 -16.62
N ASP A 130 -9.74 1.96 -16.42
CA ASP A 130 -10.58 2.47 -17.51
C ASP A 130 -9.78 3.36 -18.47
N THR A 131 -8.75 4.06 -17.99
CA THR A 131 -7.93 4.92 -18.86
C THR A 131 -7.19 4.17 -19.98
N ILE A 132 -6.92 2.88 -19.81
CA ILE A 132 -6.20 2.06 -20.80
C ILE A 132 -7.12 1.32 -21.77
N ALA A 133 -8.45 1.41 -21.58
CA ALA A 133 -9.42 0.78 -22.48
C ALA A 133 -9.20 1.12 -23.97
N PRO A 134 -8.80 2.35 -24.38
CA PRO A 134 -8.52 2.66 -25.78
C PRO A 134 -7.37 1.87 -26.42
N LEU A 135 -6.49 1.25 -25.63
CA LEU A 135 -5.34 0.49 -26.14
C LEU A 135 -5.72 -0.93 -26.60
N PHE A 136 -6.92 -1.40 -26.25
CA PHE A 136 -7.40 -2.75 -26.55
C PHE A 136 -8.32 -2.77 -27.76
N ARG A 137 -8.47 -3.93 -28.41
CA ARG A 137 -9.49 -4.12 -29.46
C ARG A 137 -10.88 -4.16 -28.83
N ASP A 138 -11.93 -3.89 -29.60
CA ASP A 138 -13.30 -3.81 -29.06
C ASP A 138 -13.80 -5.10 -28.38
N ALA A 139 -13.34 -6.26 -28.83
CA ALA A 139 -13.63 -7.55 -28.19
C ALA A 139 -12.93 -7.67 -26.81
N ASP A 140 -11.70 -7.18 -26.70
CA ASP A 140 -10.87 -7.27 -25.49
C ASP A 140 -11.26 -6.22 -24.43
N LYS A 141 -11.85 -5.08 -24.84
CA LYS A 141 -12.37 -4.05 -23.93
C LYS A 141 -13.46 -4.58 -23.00
N ARG A 142 -14.31 -5.49 -23.50
CA ARG A 142 -15.47 -6.02 -22.77
C ARG A 142 -15.14 -7.21 -21.88
N GLN A 143 -13.96 -7.80 -22.03
CA GLN A 143 -13.54 -8.87 -21.14
C GLN A 143 -13.22 -8.26 -19.78
N PRO A 144 -13.88 -8.69 -18.69
CA PRO A 144 -13.37 -8.39 -17.34
C PRO A 144 -11.97 -9.00 -17.22
N MET A 145 -11.11 -8.46 -16.35
CA MET A 145 -9.87 -9.19 -16.00
C MET A 145 -10.28 -10.59 -15.51
N GLU A 146 -10.04 -11.63 -16.33
CA GLU A 146 -10.58 -12.97 -16.10
C GLU A 146 -10.13 -13.53 -14.75
N LYS A 147 -8.93 -13.15 -14.29
CA LYS A 147 -8.39 -13.47 -12.96
C LYS A 147 -7.58 -12.29 -12.43
N ARG A 148 -8.04 -11.71 -11.32
CA ARG A 148 -7.15 -10.84 -10.53
C ARG A 148 -6.04 -11.73 -9.97
N PRO A 149 -4.76 -11.33 -10.08
CA PRO A 149 -3.70 -12.13 -9.52
C PRO A 149 -3.87 -12.17 -7.98
N PRO A 150 -3.55 -13.29 -7.31
CA PRO A 150 -3.67 -13.40 -5.85
C PRO A 150 -2.74 -12.40 -5.13
N ARG A 151 -1.68 -11.96 -5.83
CA ARG A 151 -0.75 -10.90 -5.44
C ARG A 151 -0.37 -10.09 -6.68
N PHE A 152 -0.23 -8.78 -6.51
CA PHE A 152 0.25 -7.89 -7.57
C PHE A 152 1.78 -7.72 -7.57
N LEU A 153 2.47 -8.16 -6.51
CA LEU A 153 3.93 -8.08 -6.43
C LEU A 153 4.55 -9.48 -6.57
N ALA A 154 5.66 -9.55 -7.32
CA ALA A 154 6.48 -10.75 -7.42
C ALA A 154 7.87 -10.51 -6.80
N PHE A 155 8.42 -11.59 -6.26
CA PHE A 155 9.68 -11.62 -5.52
C PHE A 155 10.61 -12.66 -6.12
N ASN A 156 11.90 -12.35 -6.18
CA ASN A 156 12.91 -13.33 -6.54
C ASN A 156 13.27 -14.21 -5.34
N GLU A 157 14.04 -15.28 -5.57
CA GLU A 157 14.39 -16.21 -4.51
C GLU A 157 15.23 -15.57 -3.39
N ASP A 158 16.13 -14.63 -3.72
CA ASP A 158 16.97 -13.95 -2.73
C ASP A 158 16.15 -13.12 -1.76
N GLU A 159 15.17 -12.38 -2.27
CA GLU A 159 14.25 -11.60 -1.44
C GLU A 159 13.42 -12.49 -0.53
N MET A 160 12.96 -13.64 -1.03
CA MET A 160 12.18 -14.59 -0.26
C MET A 160 13.02 -15.27 0.83
N ARG A 161 14.23 -15.73 0.50
CA ARG A 161 15.18 -16.28 1.47
C ARG A 161 15.56 -15.25 2.53
N TRP A 162 15.78 -14.00 2.12
CA TRP A 162 16.10 -12.91 3.04
C TRP A 162 14.93 -12.63 3.97
N ALA A 163 13.70 -12.55 3.46
CA ALA A 163 12.49 -12.32 4.25
C ALA A 163 12.26 -13.42 5.30
N GLU A 164 12.42 -14.69 4.92
CA GLU A 164 12.31 -15.82 5.85
C GLU A 164 13.39 -15.77 6.94
N SER A 165 14.62 -15.45 6.56
CA SER A 165 15.73 -15.30 7.50
C SER A 165 15.48 -14.15 8.47
N PHE A 166 15.00 -13.01 7.97
CA PHE A 166 14.66 -11.83 8.77
C PHE A 166 13.59 -12.14 9.82
N LEU A 167 12.52 -12.85 9.44
CA LEU A 167 11.43 -13.20 10.35
C LEU A 167 11.83 -14.22 11.43
N ARG A 168 12.89 -15.02 11.21
CA ARG A 168 13.42 -15.97 12.20
C ARG A 168 14.30 -15.29 13.27
N LEU A 169 14.72 -14.04 13.07
CA LEU A 169 15.55 -13.33 14.04
C LEU A 169 14.72 -12.96 15.28
N LYS A 170 14.81 -13.77 16.33
CA LYS A 170 14.30 -13.42 17.67
C LYS A 170 15.25 -12.36 18.26
N SER A 171 14.83 -11.09 18.25
CA SER A 171 15.41 -9.91 18.94
C SER A 171 16.24 -8.90 18.10
N PRO A 172 16.05 -7.58 18.32
CA PRO A 172 16.88 -6.52 17.72
C PRO A 172 18.38 -6.57 18.07
N ARG A 173 18.79 -7.36 19.08
CA ARG A 173 20.20 -7.40 19.53
C ARG A 173 21.19 -7.89 18.45
N SER A 174 20.75 -8.69 17.47
CA SER A 174 21.64 -9.22 16.43
C SER A 174 21.78 -8.34 15.19
N LEU A 175 20.90 -7.35 14.99
CA LEU A 175 20.89 -6.48 13.80
C LEU A 175 21.87 -5.31 13.94
N PHE A 176 21.85 -4.62 15.09
CA PHE A 176 22.76 -3.48 15.33
C PHE A 176 24.23 -3.87 15.50
N ALA A 177 24.53 -5.15 15.74
CA ALA A 177 25.90 -5.66 15.80
C ALA A 177 26.47 -6.03 14.41
N LYS A 178 25.62 -6.21 13.39
CA LYS A 178 26.07 -6.58 12.04
C LYS A 178 26.14 -5.43 11.04
N GLU A 179 25.43 -4.31 11.26
CA GLU A 179 25.37 -3.20 10.28
C GLU A 179 25.92 -1.85 10.75
N GLY A 180 26.64 -1.75 11.87
CA GLY A 180 27.50 -0.58 12.15
C GLY A 180 26.81 0.79 12.24
N ILE A 181 25.53 0.85 12.63
CA ILE A 181 24.78 2.11 12.75
C ILE A 181 24.94 2.66 14.18
N GLU A 182 25.66 3.77 14.34
CA GLU A 182 25.87 4.47 15.61
C GLU A 182 24.57 5.09 16.18
N ARG A 183 24.47 5.09 17.51
CA ARG A 183 23.36 5.67 18.29
C ARG A 183 23.53 7.19 18.48
N PRO A 184 22.49 8.03 18.29
CA PRO A 184 22.51 9.39 18.83
C PRO A 184 22.21 9.41 20.33
N ALA A 185 22.95 10.26 21.06
CA ALA A 185 22.93 10.37 22.52
C ALA A 185 21.60 10.92 23.09
N ARG A 186 21.16 10.32 24.21
CA ARG A 186 20.02 10.77 25.03
C ARG A 186 20.35 12.06 25.77
N SER A 187 19.46 13.05 25.71
CA SER A 187 19.37 14.14 26.69
C SER A 187 17.96 14.15 27.29
N MET A 188 17.87 13.84 28.58
CA MET A 188 16.67 13.89 29.41
C MET A 188 16.41 15.32 29.91
N LYS A 189 15.13 15.72 29.98
CA LYS A 189 14.52 16.35 31.18
C LYS A 189 12.99 16.44 31.00
N ARG A 190 12.27 15.79 31.91
CA ARG A 190 10.81 15.96 32.14
C ARG A 190 10.57 17.11 33.13
N PRO A 191 9.35 17.66 33.16
CA PRO A 191 8.70 17.85 34.45
C PRO A 191 7.27 17.27 34.49
N SER A 192 6.89 16.96 35.73
CA SER A 192 5.67 16.36 36.29
C SER A 192 4.44 17.28 36.33
N ARG A 193 3.22 16.70 36.37
CA ARG A 193 2.25 16.85 37.47
C ARG A 193 0.92 16.10 37.22
N ASP A 194 0.60 15.21 38.17
CA ASP A 194 -0.62 15.02 38.99
C ASP A 194 -2.06 15.02 38.40
N SER A 195 -2.73 13.88 38.63
CA SER A 195 -4.12 13.55 39.04
C SER A 195 -5.28 14.51 38.68
N VAL A 196 -6.48 14.03 38.28
CA VAL A 196 -7.53 13.43 39.17
C VAL A 196 -8.57 12.61 38.35
N SER A 197 -9.10 11.56 39.00
CA SER A 197 -10.28 10.66 38.79
C SER A 197 -11.59 11.25 38.25
N ALA A 198 -12.69 10.55 37.92
CA ALA A 198 -13.12 9.17 37.59
C ALA A 198 -14.65 9.24 37.29
N ASN A 199 -15.23 8.14 36.77
CA ASN A 199 -16.65 7.75 36.66
C ASN A 199 -17.46 8.23 35.45
N LEU A 200 -18.50 7.54 34.94
CA LEU A 200 -18.94 6.12 34.76
C LEU A 200 -20.32 6.23 34.05
N PHE A 201 -20.82 5.11 33.49
CA PHE A 201 -22.14 4.83 32.85
C PHE A 201 -22.20 4.99 31.32
N ALA A 202 -22.28 3.91 30.53
CA ALA A 202 -23.29 2.85 30.36
C ALA A 202 -24.39 3.22 29.35
N GLY A 203 -24.52 2.41 28.29
CA GLY A 203 -25.58 2.54 27.29
C GLY A 203 -25.20 1.90 25.95
N ALA A 204 -25.20 0.56 25.89
CA ALA A 204 -25.01 -0.19 24.66
C ALA A 204 -26.36 -0.49 24.00
N THR A 205 -26.52 -0.16 22.72
CA THR A 205 -27.47 -0.86 21.82
C THR A 205 -26.95 -0.90 20.37
N ARG A 206 -26.63 -2.12 19.93
CA ARG A 206 -26.66 -2.71 18.57
C ARG A 206 -26.82 -1.76 17.35
N LYS A 207 -25.76 -1.73 16.52
CA LYS A 207 -25.76 -1.78 15.04
C LYS A 207 -24.36 -2.24 14.59
N GLU A 208 -24.19 -3.55 14.36
CA GLU A 208 -22.86 -4.18 14.25
C GLU A 208 -22.53 -4.69 12.83
N SER A 209 -23.29 -4.32 11.81
CA SER A 209 -23.21 -4.94 10.48
C SER A 209 -22.54 -4.12 9.37
N GLU A 210 -22.02 -2.91 9.63
CA GLU A 210 -21.46 -2.04 8.56
C GLU A 210 -19.99 -1.59 8.77
N LYS A 211 -19.34 -1.95 9.89
CA LYS A 211 -18.04 -1.36 10.27
C LYS A 211 -16.80 -2.02 9.66
N ILE A 212 -16.90 -3.31 9.33
CA ILE A 212 -15.83 -4.08 8.67
C ILE A 212 -16.33 -4.48 7.29
N VAL A 213 -15.68 -3.98 6.24
CA VAL A 213 -16.13 -4.18 4.86
C VAL A 213 -14.98 -4.71 4.02
N ARG A 214 -15.24 -5.80 3.27
CA ARG A 214 -14.30 -6.29 2.25
C ARG A 214 -14.32 -5.32 1.08
N THR A 215 -13.17 -5.03 0.50
CA THR A 215 -13.03 -3.98 -0.53
C THR A 215 -13.72 -4.28 -1.88
N ASN A 216 -14.44 -5.41 -2.03
CA ASN A 216 -15.03 -5.88 -3.28
C ASN A 216 -16.48 -6.41 -3.10
N SER A 217 -17.46 -5.58 -2.77
CA SER A 217 -18.88 -6.01 -2.65
C SER A 217 -19.71 -5.93 -3.96
N HIS A 218 -19.09 -5.74 -5.12
CA HIS A 218 -19.78 -5.85 -6.41
C HIS A 218 -19.02 -6.74 -7.38
N LEU A 219 -19.34 -8.03 -7.36
CA LEU A 219 -19.28 -8.98 -8.48
C LEU A 219 -20.00 -10.25 -8.01
N GLN A 220 -21.17 -10.53 -8.59
CA GLN A 220 -21.92 -11.77 -8.35
C GLN A 220 -21.08 -12.97 -8.80
N ASN A 221 -21.11 -14.03 -7.99
CA ASN A 221 -20.39 -15.29 -8.21
C ASN A 221 -20.54 -15.82 -9.64
N PRO A 222 -19.46 -16.37 -10.21
CA PRO A 222 -19.58 -17.55 -11.04
C PRO A 222 -18.79 -18.75 -10.47
N THR A 223 -19.43 -19.89 -10.66
CA THR A 223 -19.07 -21.31 -10.54
C THR A 223 -17.56 -21.66 -10.43
N PRO A 224 -17.18 -22.65 -9.60
CA PRO A 224 -15.78 -23.01 -9.38
C PRO A 224 -15.16 -23.69 -10.61
N THR A 225 -14.34 -22.95 -11.35
CA THR A 225 -13.43 -23.53 -12.34
C THR A 225 -12.17 -24.03 -11.63
N ARG A 226 -12.04 -25.35 -11.58
CA ARG A 226 -10.89 -26.10 -11.06
C ARG A 226 -9.61 -25.66 -11.77
N GLN A 227 -8.77 -24.88 -11.08
CA GLN A 227 -7.37 -24.65 -11.45
C GLN A 227 -6.46 -24.98 -10.26
N LEU A 228 -5.29 -25.47 -10.62
CA LEU A 228 -4.33 -26.20 -9.80
C LEU A 228 -4.09 -25.53 -8.44
N ARG A 229 -4.45 -26.26 -7.39
CA ARG A 229 -4.10 -25.93 -6.01
C ARG A 229 -2.60 -26.16 -5.86
N ASP A 230 -1.85 -25.08 -5.68
CA ASP A 230 -0.74 -25.16 -4.74
C ASP A 230 -1.40 -25.43 -3.38
N SER A 231 -1.35 -26.70 -2.96
CA SER A 231 -1.63 -27.09 -1.58
C SER A 231 -0.91 -26.12 -0.65
N PRO A 232 -1.53 -25.69 0.48
CA PRO A 232 -0.78 -24.94 1.48
C PRO A 232 0.44 -25.80 1.80
N THR A 233 1.63 -25.30 1.50
CA THR A 233 2.85 -25.95 1.94
C THR A 233 2.68 -26.12 3.45
N GLU A 234 2.53 -27.36 3.90
CA GLU A 234 2.72 -27.80 5.27
C GLU A 234 4.21 -27.58 5.62
N GLY A 235 4.64 -26.32 5.57
CA GLY A 235 5.84 -25.86 6.22
C GLY A 235 5.47 -25.66 7.67
N MET A 236 6.15 -26.36 8.57
CA MET A 236 6.11 -26.11 10.02
C MET A 236 5.94 -24.61 10.27
N LEU A 237 4.84 -24.24 10.94
CA LEU A 237 4.70 -22.91 11.51
C LEU A 237 5.98 -22.63 12.32
N PRO A 238 6.64 -21.48 12.16
CA PRO A 238 7.84 -21.17 12.92
C PRO A 238 7.54 -21.29 14.43
N GLU A 239 8.54 -21.66 15.23
CA GLU A 239 8.42 -21.72 16.68
C GLU A 239 7.92 -20.37 17.25
N GLY A 240 6.60 -20.24 17.45
CA GLY A 240 5.91 -18.98 17.77
C GLY A 240 4.63 -18.70 16.97
N GLY A 241 4.20 -19.59 16.07
CA GLY A 241 2.94 -19.45 15.33
C GLY A 241 3.01 -18.45 14.14
N PRO A 242 1.87 -18.06 13.54
CA PRO A 242 1.84 -17.10 12.44
C PRO A 242 2.44 -15.74 12.81
N VAL A 243 3.02 -15.03 11.84
CA VAL A 243 3.49 -13.65 12.02
C VAL A 243 2.38 -12.66 11.68
N ILE A 244 2.10 -11.73 12.60
CA ILE A 244 1.14 -10.64 12.40
C ILE A 244 1.91 -9.32 12.35
N ALA A 245 1.81 -8.62 11.22
CA ALA A 245 2.45 -7.33 11.01
C ALA A 245 1.55 -6.18 11.48
N ILE A 246 2.11 -5.21 12.19
CA ILE A 246 1.42 -4.01 12.66
C ILE A 246 2.24 -2.78 12.26
N HIS A 247 1.58 -1.83 11.60
CA HIS A 247 2.18 -0.55 11.20
C HIS A 247 1.32 0.61 11.72
N PRO A 248 1.75 1.31 12.79
CA PRO A 248 0.98 2.40 13.39
C PRO A 248 1.08 3.72 12.60
N GLY A 249 1.92 3.77 11.57
CA GLY A 249 2.28 4.95 10.80
C GLY A 249 1.40 5.25 9.58
N SER A 250 1.56 6.46 9.05
CA SER A 250 1.06 6.89 7.73
C SER A 250 1.77 8.19 7.32
N GLY A 251 1.83 8.45 6.01
CA GLY A 251 2.37 9.72 5.49
C GLY A 251 1.57 10.96 5.88
N ASN A 252 0.40 10.80 6.52
CA ASN A 252 -0.35 11.88 7.13
C ASN A 252 -0.86 11.46 8.51
N GLU A 253 -0.35 12.07 9.57
CA GLU A 253 -0.70 11.77 10.98
C GLU A 253 -2.20 11.91 11.29
N LYS A 254 -2.94 12.71 10.52
CA LYS A 254 -4.40 12.82 10.67
C LYS A 254 -5.14 11.54 10.28
N LYS A 255 -4.47 10.62 9.56
CA LYS A 255 -4.97 9.28 9.22
C LYS A 255 -4.57 8.21 10.24
N CYS A 256 -3.68 8.53 11.19
CA CYS A 256 -3.17 7.54 12.13
C CYS A 256 -4.14 7.30 13.29
N TRP A 257 -4.59 6.06 13.44
CA TRP A 257 -5.27 5.60 14.65
C TRP A 257 -4.36 5.82 15.87
N PRO A 258 -4.89 6.23 17.04
CA PRO A 258 -4.07 6.53 18.21
C PRO A 258 -3.11 5.39 18.54
N VAL A 259 -1.85 5.72 18.77
CA VAL A 259 -0.78 4.74 18.99
C VAL A 259 -1.03 3.89 20.24
N GLU A 260 -1.67 4.43 21.27
CA GLU A 260 -2.10 3.69 22.47
C GLU A 260 -3.03 2.53 22.11
N ARG A 261 -3.85 2.69 21.06
CA ARG A 261 -4.75 1.64 20.59
C ARG A 261 -4.00 0.56 19.81
N TYR A 262 -2.94 0.91 19.08
CA TYR A 262 -2.02 -0.07 18.50
C TYR A 262 -1.23 -0.84 19.57
N GLU A 263 -0.78 -0.17 20.63
CA GLU A 263 -0.11 -0.81 21.77
C GLU A 263 -1.05 -1.80 22.48
N ALA A 264 -2.32 -1.41 22.69
CA ALA A 264 -3.35 -2.29 23.25
C ALA A 264 -3.67 -3.47 22.31
N LEU A 265 -3.80 -3.21 21.01
CA LEU A 265 -4.03 -4.24 19.99
C LEU A 265 -2.90 -5.27 19.99
N ALA A 266 -1.64 -4.84 19.99
CA ALA A 266 -0.48 -5.72 19.99
C ALA A 266 -0.48 -6.67 21.21
N ARG A 267 -0.74 -6.13 22.41
CA ARG A 267 -0.86 -6.94 23.64
C ARG A 267 -2.02 -7.93 23.56
N ARG A 268 -3.18 -7.49 23.07
CA ARG A 268 -4.37 -8.33 22.96
C ARG A 268 -4.19 -9.46 21.96
N VAL A 269 -3.62 -9.15 20.79
CA VAL A 269 -3.32 -10.14 19.74
C VAL A 269 -2.37 -11.22 20.27
N LEU A 270 -1.29 -10.85 20.95
CA LEU A 270 -0.37 -11.82 21.56
C LEU A 270 -1.01 -12.64 22.69
N GLY A 271 -1.89 -12.05 23.49
CA GLY A 271 -2.59 -12.75 24.56
C GLY A 271 -3.66 -13.72 24.07
N ASP A 272 -4.32 -13.39 22.96
CA ASP A 272 -5.45 -14.16 22.42
C ASP A 272 -5.03 -15.17 21.33
N ILE A 273 -3.86 -14.99 20.72
CA ILE A 273 -3.40 -15.75 19.55
C ILE A 273 -1.94 -16.18 19.78
N ASN A 274 -1.66 -17.47 19.63
CA ASN A 274 -0.29 -17.97 19.60
C ASN A 274 0.38 -17.51 18.29
N CYS A 275 1.00 -16.34 18.30
CA CYS A 275 1.56 -15.67 17.14
C CYS A 275 2.84 -14.92 17.53
N SER A 276 3.57 -14.47 16.50
CA SER A 276 4.68 -13.52 16.65
C SER A 276 4.30 -12.19 16.03
N LEU A 277 4.81 -11.08 16.58
CA LEU A 277 4.56 -9.75 16.06
C LEU A 277 5.72 -9.22 15.22
N LEU A 278 5.38 -8.57 14.12
CA LEU A 278 6.26 -7.71 13.35
C LEU A 278 5.77 -6.26 13.46
N LEU A 279 6.55 -5.38 14.07
CA LEU A 279 6.27 -3.95 14.11
C LEU A 279 7.02 -3.25 12.97
N VAL A 280 6.29 -2.55 12.12
CA VAL A 280 6.86 -1.83 10.97
C VAL A 280 7.01 -0.34 11.30
N LEU A 281 8.15 0.23 10.95
CA LEU A 281 8.45 1.66 11.03
C LEU A 281 9.07 2.15 9.72
N GLY A 282 8.48 3.17 9.13
CA GLY A 282 8.99 3.89 7.97
C GLY A 282 9.63 5.23 8.33
N PRO A 283 10.23 5.92 7.33
CA PRO A 283 10.85 7.24 7.53
C PRO A 283 9.89 8.33 8.03
N ALA A 284 8.59 8.19 7.76
CA ALA A 284 7.56 9.14 8.22
C ALA A 284 7.15 8.93 9.69
N ASP A 285 7.66 7.89 10.36
CA ASP A 285 7.21 7.46 11.69
C ASP A 285 8.17 7.89 12.81
N GLU A 286 8.94 8.95 12.59
CA GLU A 286 9.94 9.46 13.54
C GLU A 286 9.33 9.63 14.95
N ARG A 287 8.14 10.23 15.04
CA ARG A 287 7.44 10.45 16.32
C ARG A 287 6.92 9.16 16.98
N LEU A 288 6.80 8.08 16.24
CA LEU A 288 6.34 6.77 16.73
C LEU A 288 7.52 5.85 17.08
N THR A 289 8.74 6.18 16.63
CA THR A 289 9.90 5.29 16.67
C THR A 289 10.24 4.85 18.08
N GLU A 290 10.36 5.78 19.05
CA GLU A 290 10.71 5.42 20.43
C GLU A 290 9.65 4.51 21.06
N ARG A 291 8.37 4.89 20.95
CA ARG A 291 7.25 4.13 21.54
C ARG A 291 7.13 2.74 20.95
N THR A 292 7.15 2.62 19.63
CA THR A 292 7.04 1.36 18.91
C THR A 292 8.24 0.45 19.20
N THR A 293 9.44 1.02 19.32
CA THR A 293 10.63 0.25 19.67
C THR A 293 10.57 -0.26 21.12
N ASN A 294 10.10 0.57 22.05
CA ASN A 294 9.92 0.15 23.44
C ASN A 294 8.87 -0.96 23.56
N LEU A 295 7.74 -0.83 22.86
CA LEU A 295 6.73 -1.88 22.75
C LEU A 295 7.31 -3.16 22.16
N GLY A 296 8.10 -3.06 21.09
CA GLY A 296 8.73 -4.22 20.48
C GLY A 296 9.66 -4.97 21.43
N ARG A 297 10.41 -4.25 22.28
CA ARG A 297 11.23 -4.89 23.33
C ARG A 297 10.38 -5.54 24.43
N GLU A 298 9.32 -4.85 24.86
CA GLU A 298 8.38 -5.36 25.88
C GLU A 298 7.72 -6.67 25.43
N LEU A 299 7.28 -6.73 24.18
CA LEU A 299 6.53 -7.84 23.62
C LEU A 299 7.41 -8.88 22.90
N ASN A 300 8.73 -8.70 22.92
CA ASN A 300 9.68 -9.50 22.14
C ASN A 300 9.29 -9.60 20.64
N ALA A 301 8.79 -8.50 20.08
CA ALA A 301 8.40 -8.40 18.67
C ALA A 301 9.61 -8.10 17.78
N THR A 302 9.57 -8.61 16.55
CA THR A 302 10.52 -8.21 15.49
C THR A 302 10.18 -6.79 15.04
N ILE A 303 11.20 -5.96 14.82
CA ILE A 303 11.01 -4.58 14.34
C ILE A 303 11.60 -4.48 12.94
N ALA A 304 10.77 -4.16 11.95
CA ALA A 304 11.20 -3.77 10.61
C ALA A 304 11.34 -2.24 10.56
N GLN A 305 12.58 -1.78 10.55
CA GLN A 305 12.94 -0.38 10.39
C GLN A 305 14.03 -0.27 9.33
N SER A 306 14.02 0.80 8.53
CA SER A 306 15.04 1.09 7.52
C SER A 306 15.22 -0.01 6.45
N LEU A 307 14.18 -0.81 6.20
CA LEU A 307 14.19 -1.78 5.10
C LEU A 307 13.89 -1.09 3.78
N SER A 308 14.54 -1.55 2.71
CA SER A 308 14.10 -1.17 1.36
C SER A 308 12.66 -1.63 1.11
N LEU A 309 11.93 -0.91 0.25
CA LEU A 309 10.54 -1.24 -0.04
C LEU A 309 10.37 -2.67 -0.58
N ARG A 310 11.32 -3.16 -1.38
CA ARG A 310 11.36 -4.56 -1.85
C ARG A 310 11.49 -5.57 -0.72
N ARG A 311 12.43 -5.35 0.20
CA ARG A 311 12.62 -6.22 1.37
C ARG A 311 11.41 -6.21 2.29
N LEU A 312 10.83 -5.03 2.54
CA LEU A 312 9.63 -4.91 3.34
C LEU A 312 8.44 -5.64 2.69
N ALA A 313 8.21 -5.43 1.39
CA ALA A 313 7.15 -6.13 0.66
C ALA A 313 7.33 -7.67 0.72
N ALA A 314 8.56 -8.18 0.58
CA ALA A 314 8.86 -9.61 0.69
C ALA A 314 8.56 -10.13 2.11
N VAL A 315 8.94 -9.40 3.16
CA VAL A 315 8.62 -9.75 4.56
C VAL A 315 7.11 -9.75 4.80
N LEU A 316 6.40 -8.73 4.32
CA LEU A 316 4.95 -8.65 4.45
C LEU A 316 4.28 -9.84 3.76
N SER A 317 4.76 -10.26 2.58
CA SER A 317 4.22 -11.42 1.84
C SER A 317 4.26 -12.75 2.63
N LYS A 318 5.08 -12.83 3.67
CA LYS A 318 5.21 -13.99 4.56
C LYS A 318 4.41 -13.86 5.86
N CYS A 319 3.79 -12.71 6.10
CA CYS A 319 2.94 -12.50 7.27
C CYS A 319 1.56 -13.13 7.04
N ALA A 320 0.97 -13.69 8.09
CA ALA A 320 -0.37 -14.27 8.04
C ALA A 320 -1.47 -13.20 8.08
N ALA A 321 -1.17 -12.03 8.65
CA ALA A 321 -2.03 -10.87 8.62
C ALA A 321 -1.21 -9.58 8.76
N TYR A 322 -1.77 -8.47 8.27
CA TYR A 322 -1.27 -7.12 8.46
C TYR A 322 -2.37 -6.19 8.97
N VAL A 323 -2.03 -5.30 9.89
CA VAL A 323 -2.90 -4.22 10.36
C VAL A 323 -2.18 -2.88 10.28
N GLY A 324 -2.82 -1.87 9.69
CA GLY A 324 -2.27 -0.52 9.67
C GLY A 324 -3.29 0.53 9.24
N ASN A 325 -2.87 1.78 9.11
CA ASN A 325 -3.75 2.89 8.70
C ASN A 325 -3.96 2.92 7.19
N ASP A 326 -4.84 3.81 6.70
CA ASP A 326 -4.80 4.33 5.32
C ASP A 326 -3.39 4.89 5.01
N SER A 327 -2.54 4.06 4.40
CA SER A 327 -1.11 4.31 4.20
C SER A 327 -0.55 3.45 3.06
N GLY A 328 0.56 3.90 2.46
CA GLY A 328 1.25 3.15 1.40
C GLY A 328 1.70 1.74 1.81
N ILE A 329 2.03 1.51 3.09
CA ILE A 329 2.40 0.18 3.59
C ILE A 329 1.18 -0.76 3.63
N SER A 330 -0.02 -0.25 3.90
CA SER A 330 -1.26 -1.05 3.83
C SER A 330 -1.59 -1.44 2.39
N HIS A 331 -1.36 -0.54 1.44
CA HIS A 331 -1.42 -0.91 0.02
C HIS A 331 -0.36 -1.96 -0.34
N MET A 332 0.84 -1.86 0.23
CA MET A 332 1.94 -2.78 -0.07
C MET A 332 1.65 -4.19 0.45
N ALA A 333 1.15 -4.31 1.69
CA ALA A 333 0.73 -5.58 2.28
C ALA A 333 -0.33 -6.26 1.41
N ALA A 334 -1.38 -5.51 1.02
CA ALA A 334 -2.42 -6.04 0.14
C ALA A 334 -1.89 -6.47 -1.24
N ALA A 335 -1.00 -5.65 -1.84
CA ALA A 335 -0.38 -5.95 -3.12
C ALA A 335 0.59 -7.15 -3.06
N ALA A 336 1.23 -7.38 -1.92
CA ALA A 336 2.09 -8.54 -1.67
C ALA A 336 1.30 -9.84 -1.44
N GLY A 337 -0.03 -9.77 -1.29
CA GLY A 337 -0.91 -10.90 -1.04
C GLY A 337 -1.19 -11.17 0.45
N THR A 338 -0.71 -10.31 1.35
CA THR A 338 -0.95 -10.44 2.79
C THR A 338 -2.41 -10.11 3.12
N PRO A 339 -3.15 -10.98 3.86
CA PRO A 339 -4.44 -10.60 4.42
C PRO A 339 -4.31 -9.30 5.23
N THR A 340 -5.00 -8.25 4.78
CA THR A 340 -4.73 -6.87 5.18
C THR A 340 -5.97 -6.25 5.79
N LEU A 341 -5.83 -5.71 7.00
CA LEU A 341 -6.82 -4.87 7.67
C LEU A 341 -6.32 -3.41 7.69
N ALA A 342 -6.95 -2.55 6.89
CA ALA A 342 -6.63 -1.13 6.87
C ALA A 342 -7.66 -0.32 7.67
N ILE A 343 -7.17 0.47 8.62
CA ILE A 343 -7.98 1.37 9.44
C ILE A 343 -8.16 2.69 8.71
N PHE A 344 -9.42 3.01 8.39
CA PHE A 344 -9.82 4.24 7.74
C PHE A 344 -10.55 5.15 8.72
N GLY A 345 -10.15 6.42 8.71
CA GLY A 345 -10.77 7.47 9.51
C GLY A 345 -11.29 8.58 8.61
N PRO A 346 -10.47 9.58 8.26
CA PRO A 346 -10.94 10.78 7.57
C PRO A 346 -11.08 10.64 6.05
N THR A 347 -10.52 9.60 5.42
CA THR A 347 -10.50 9.43 3.96
C THR A 347 -11.60 8.49 3.48
N ASP A 348 -12.05 8.68 2.25
CA ASP A 348 -13.07 7.82 1.64
C ASP A 348 -12.46 6.47 1.21
N SER A 349 -12.80 5.40 1.92
CA SER A 349 -12.33 4.05 1.62
C SER A 349 -12.90 3.51 0.30
N THR A 350 -14.02 4.04 -0.21
CA THR A 350 -14.53 3.61 -1.52
C THR A 350 -13.63 4.09 -2.67
N VAL A 351 -12.81 5.11 -2.42
CA VAL A 351 -11.89 5.71 -3.40
C VAL A 351 -10.47 5.15 -3.24
N TRP A 352 -10.01 5.00 -1.99
CA TRP A 352 -8.60 4.79 -1.66
C TRP A 352 -8.27 3.45 -1.01
N ALA A 353 -9.21 2.52 -0.86
CA ALA A 353 -8.92 1.26 -0.20
C ALA A 353 -7.79 0.46 -0.91
N PRO A 354 -6.94 -0.28 -0.15
CA PRO A 354 -6.03 -1.24 -0.74
C PRO A 354 -6.74 -2.26 -1.62
N LYS A 355 -6.18 -2.52 -2.81
CA LYS A 355 -6.64 -3.62 -3.67
C LYS A 355 -5.84 -4.88 -3.37
N GLY A 356 -6.56 -5.96 -3.11
CA GLY A 356 -6.04 -7.31 -2.86
C GLY A 356 -7.21 -8.25 -2.60
N GLU A 357 -7.01 -9.56 -2.78
CA GLU A 357 -8.07 -10.55 -2.58
C GLU A 357 -8.60 -10.54 -1.13
N ASN A 358 -7.68 -10.38 -0.18
CA ASN A 358 -7.95 -10.40 1.26
C ASN A 358 -7.69 -9.04 1.92
N ALA A 359 -8.02 -7.94 1.23
CA ALA A 359 -7.98 -6.59 1.79
C ALA A 359 -9.34 -6.20 2.40
N TRP A 360 -9.31 -5.75 3.64
CA TRP A 360 -10.47 -5.37 4.44
C TRP A 360 -10.27 -4.01 5.07
N ILE A 361 -11.36 -3.28 5.23
CA ILE A 361 -11.38 -1.97 5.87
C ILE A 361 -12.09 -2.06 7.21
N VAL A 362 -11.52 -1.42 8.23
CA VAL A 362 -12.24 -1.06 9.46
C VAL A 362 -12.40 0.45 9.48
N ARG A 363 -13.63 0.91 9.71
CA ARG A 363 -13.93 2.33 9.90
C ARG A 363 -15.06 2.49 10.91
N SER A 364 -15.12 3.64 11.55
CA SER A 364 -16.32 4.00 12.31
C SER A 364 -17.39 4.54 11.36
N ASP A 365 -18.65 4.23 11.67
CA ASP A 365 -19.80 4.81 10.97
C ASP A 365 -20.20 6.10 11.68
N ILE A 366 -19.57 7.21 11.30
CA ILE A 366 -19.85 8.53 11.85
C ILE A 366 -19.93 9.57 10.74
N GLU A 367 -20.74 10.60 10.97
CA GLU A 367 -21.05 11.62 9.97
C GLU A 367 -19.83 12.45 9.51
N CYS A 368 -18.80 12.59 10.36
CA CYS A 368 -17.64 13.42 9.99
C CYS A 368 -16.68 12.74 8.99
N SER A 369 -16.95 11.50 8.57
CA SER A 369 -16.14 10.76 7.58
C SER A 369 -16.99 10.30 6.38
N PRO A 370 -16.51 10.46 5.13
CA PRO A 370 -15.21 11.00 4.74
C PRO A 370 -15.12 12.52 4.89
N CYS A 371 -13.96 13.02 5.31
CA CYS A 371 -13.70 14.44 5.53
C CYS A 371 -13.36 15.17 4.22
N GLU A 372 -13.82 16.41 4.08
CA GLU A 372 -13.20 17.36 3.17
C GLU A 372 -11.74 17.64 3.59
N ARG A 373 -10.86 17.90 2.62
CA ARG A 373 -9.42 18.06 2.85
C ARG A 373 -9.09 19.16 3.86
N GLU A 374 -9.80 20.28 3.82
CA GLU A 374 -9.54 21.40 4.73
C GLU A 374 -10.05 21.11 6.15
N LYS A 375 -11.24 20.53 6.30
CA LYS A 375 -11.77 20.06 7.58
C LYS A 375 -10.85 19.03 8.23
N MET A 376 -10.30 18.10 7.45
CA MET A 376 -9.35 17.10 7.92
C MET A 376 -8.06 17.74 8.48
N ARG A 377 -7.52 18.76 7.80
CA ARG A 377 -6.29 19.45 8.25
C ARG A 377 -6.48 20.10 9.61
N GLN A 378 -7.64 20.72 9.83
CA GLN A 378 -7.95 21.47 11.05
C GLN A 378 -8.46 20.57 12.20
N CYS A 379 -8.93 19.36 11.91
CA CYS A 379 -9.48 18.45 12.92
C CYS A 379 -8.43 17.97 13.92
N VAL A 380 -8.64 18.27 15.22
CA VAL A 380 -7.79 17.79 16.32
C VAL A 380 -8.31 16.47 16.90
N GLU A 381 -9.63 16.37 17.09
CA GLU A 381 -10.26 15.29 17.84
C GLU A 381 -10.15 13.91 17.18
N ARG A 382 -10.15 13.86 15.84
CA ARG A 382 -10.08 12.61 15.05
C ARG A 382 -11.09 11.55 15.53
N LYS A 383 -12.32 11.97 15.83
CA LYS A 383 -13.43 11.09 16.28
C LYS A 383 -13.61 9.86 15.39
N CYS A 384 -13.41 10.01 14.08
CA CYS A 384 -13.49 8.91 13.10
C CYS A 384 -12.49 7.77 13.36
N LEU A 385 -11.36 8.07 13.99
CA LEU A 385 -10.35 7.10 14.38
C LEU A 385 -10.53 6.67 15.84
N THR A 386 -10.77 7.62 16.75
CA THR A 386 -10.87 7.31 18.18
C THR A 386 -12.12 6.50 18.53
N ALA A 387 -13.17 6.53 17.70
CA ALA A 387 -14.37 5.70 17.85
C ALA A 387 -14.16 4.22 17.46
N ILE A 388 -13.06 3.88 16.78
CA ILE A 388 -12.75 2.50 16.38
C ILE A 388 -12.17 1.75 17.59
N ASP A 389 -12.86 0.70 18.01
CA ASP A 389 -12.52 -0.07 19.22
C ASP A 389 -11.40 -1.09 18.99
N VAL A 390 -10.57 -1.31 20.02
CA VAL A 390 -9.47 -2.28 19.95
C VAL A 390 -9.98 -3.71 19.85
N ASN A 391 -11.08 -4.06 20.52
CA ASN A 391 -11.65 -5.40 20.44
C ASN A 391 -12.23 -5.66 19.05
N GLU A 392 -12.88 -4.66 18.45
CA GLU A 392 -13.39 -4.76 17.08
C GLU A 392 -12.26 -5.08 16.09
N VAL A 393 -11.13 -4.36 16.18
CA VAL A 393 -9.95 -4.62 15.34
C VAL A 393 -9.34 -5.99 15.65
N THR A 394 -9.27 -6.40 16.91
CA THR A 394 -8.75 -7.72 17.32
C THR A 394 -9.58 -8.86 16.72
N GLU A 395 -10.90 -8.77 16.80
CA GLU A 395 -11.80 -9.79 16.23
C GLU A 395 -11.72 -9.82 14.70
N ALA A 396 -11.52 -8.66 14.06
CA ALA A 396 -11.26 -8.59 12.62
C ALA A 396 -9.96 -9.32 12.24
N VAL A 397 -8.88 -9.14 13.01
CA VAL A 397 -7.62 -9.88 12.80
C VAL A 397 -7.82 -11.39 12.94
N LYS A 398 -8.55 -11.85 13.97
CA LYS A 398 -8.88 -13.27 14.13
C LYS A 398 -9.66 -13.83 12.94
N ARG A 399 -10.57 -13.04 12.35
CA ARG A 399 -11.30 -13.43 11.13
C ARG A 399 -10.39 -13.54 9.91
N LEU A 400 -9.44 -12.63 9.74
CA LEU A 400 -8.45 -12.70 8.66
C LEU A 400 -7.65 -14.00 8.70
N LEU A 401 -7.19 -14.40 9.89
CA LEU A 401 -6.41 -15.64 10.07
C LEU A 401 -7.20 -16.93 9.80
N ARG A 402 -8.54 -16.85 9.76
CA ARG A 402 -9.42 -17.97 9.44
C ARG A 402 -9.83 -18.00 7.96
N THR A 403 -9.50 -16.95 7.21
CA THR A 403 -9.80 -16.91 5.78
C THR A 403 -8.75 -17.77 5.06
N PRO A 404 -9.18 -18.78 4.30
CA PRO A 404 -8.26 -19.74 3.67
C PRO A 404 -7.34 -19.12 2.61
#